data_AF-A0A368S006-F1
#
_entry.id   AF-A0A368S006-F1
#
_cell.length_a   1.000
_cell.length_b   1.000
_cell.length_c   1.000
_cell.angle_alpha   90.00
_cell.angle_beta   90.00
_cell.angle_gamma   90.00
#
_symmetry.space_group_name_H-M   'P 1'
#
loop_
_entity.id
_entity.type
_entity.pdbx_description
1 polymer ?
#
loop_
_entity_poly.entity_id
_entity_poly.type
_entity_poly.pdbx_seq_one_letter_code
_entity_poly.pdbx_strand_id
1 'polypeptide(L)'
;MASRRRFAKANRFLRRRRRPTSFDGDFGLDDLFEEHAESKEEKQHANHKIGSTMCRYEPLFSDEEVAEAEAAARLKRVAEKKAREAERLSGWRRRRHGRRSGSNAPVPPLQHTNETYQTECRMHFSANILSVKVVSSDIGFPIHVYGTVIARDSVDKKCVYLFRCHRRDSQLIKSEDESLILTGPARGLLLIDFIWLETDLKIKGERGQDKILSKGLPEIDGRLSSILENIKVRDITCDSRLSTVEVKYAVVKTHTTSILHRIVLYDSKAGGVATSDGSGAIQLWRRVIAVCLNEKLMLTVDSQASNDIQIIQFGPSLNGASQHVIYCGAIKLCLKVTWSVITE
;
A
#
# COMPACT_ATOMS: atom_id res chain seq x y z
N MET A 1 69.60 15.79 -26.40
CA MET A 1 69.55 14.36 -26.02
C MET A 1 68.17 14.04 -25.47
N ALA A 2 67.69 12.81 -25.71
CA ALA A 2 66.36 12.22 -25.38
C ALA A 2 65.14 12.84 -26.13
N SER A 3 64.72 12.41 -27.34
CA SER A 3 64.27 11.09 -27.86
C SER A 3 62.76 10.85 -27.60
N ARG A 4 61.89 11.07 -28.61
CA ARG A 4 61.15 10.07 -29.46
C ARG A 4 59.93 9.43 -28.73
N ARG A 5 58.75 9.18 -29.30
CA ARG A 5 58.26 9.07 -30.70
C ARG A 5 56.70 9.10 -30.74
N ARG A 6 56.19 9.36 -31.95
CA ARG A 6 54.81 9.55 -32.47
C ARG A 6 53.79 8.44 -32.17
N PHE A 7 52.48 8.79 -32.20
CA PHE A 7 51.43 8.03 -32.90
C PHE A 7 50.29 8.95 -33.40
N ALA A 8 49.56 8.50 -34.41
CA ALA A 8 48.90 9.28 -35.46
C ALA A 8 47.37 9.47 -35.29
N LYS A 9 46.84 10.38 -36.10
CA LYS A 9 45.44 10.86 -36.23
C LYS A 9 44.46 9.78 -36.72
N ALA A 10 43.21 9.87 -36.26
CA ALA A 10 42.04 9.30 -36.92
C ALA A 10 40.96 10.38 -37.13
N ASN A 11 40.32 10.34 -38.30
CA ASN A 11 39.35 11.32 -38.79
C ASN A 11 37.94 10.71 -38.89
N ARG A 12 36.96 11.60 -38.79
CA ARG A 12 35.49 11.46 -38.64
C ARG A 12 34.77 11.11 -39.97
N PHE A 13 33.67 10.33 -39.94
CA PHE A 13 32.30 10.72 -40.43
C PHE A 13 31.27 9.56 -40.71
N LEU A 14 30.05 9.73 -40.14
CA LEU A 14 28.67 9.48 -40.66
C LEU A 14 28.16 8.07 -41.12
N ARG A 15 27.07 7.55 -40.49
CA ARG A 15 25.68 7.42 -41.06
C ARG A 15 24.72 6.51 -40.26
N ARG A 16 23.42 6.83 -40.39
CA ARG A 16 22.18 6.22 -39.86
C ARG A 16 21.95 4.74 -40.23
N ARG A 17 21.23 3.97 -39.38
CA ARG A 17 20.44 2.74 -39.71
C ARG A 17 19.13 2.76 -38.89
N ARG A 18 17.94 2.96 -39.50
CA ARG A 18 16.92 2.02 -40.03
C ARG A 18 16.26 1.08 -38.98
N ARG A 19 14.92 1.17 -38.86
CA ARG A 19 14.00 0.20 -38.22
C ARG A 19 13.89 -1.08 -39.07
N PRO A 20 13.56 -2.24 -38.49
CA PRO A 20 12.90 -3.33 -39.20
C PRO A 20 11.43 -3.51 -38.79
N THR A 21 10.63 -3.91 -39.77
CA THR A 21 9.25 -4.38 -39.73
C THR A 21 9.21 -5.92 -39.64
N SER A 22 8.19 -6.46 -38.95
CA SER A 22 7.54 -7.78 -39.07
C SER A 22 8.39 -9.05 -39.32
N PHE A 23 8.29 -10.02 -38.41
CA PHE A 23 8.26 -11.44 -38.78
C PHE A 23 7.57 -12.27 -37.68
N ASP A 24 6.59 -13.07 -38.11
CA ASP A 24 5.92 -14.12 -37.33
C ASP A 24 6.88 -15.23 -36.95
N GLY A 25 6.69 -15.85 -35.79
CA GLY A 25 7.49 -16.97 -35.33
C GLY A 25 7.07 -17.45 -33.96
N ASP A 26 6.14 -18.40 -33.96
CA ASP A 26 5.80 -19.30 -32.87
C ASP A 26 7.09 -19.97 -32.33
N PHE A 27 7.42 -19.74 -31.05
CA PHE A 27 8.47 -20.47 -30.35
C PHE A 27 7.99 -20.79 -28.94
N GLY A 28 7.97 -22.09 -28.67
CA GLY A 28 7.37 -22.73 -27.51
C GLY A 28 7.88 -22.20 -26.17
N LEU A 29 6.92 -22.14 -25.25
CA LEU A 29 7.12 -22.29 -23.82
C LEU A 29 7.81 -23.64 -23.59
N ASP A 30 9.11 -23.60 -23.28
CA ASP A 30 9.84 -24.61 -22.50
C ASP A 30 11.27 -24.07 -22.33
N ASP A 31 11.44 -23.07 -21.48
CA ASP A 31 12.71 -22.76 -20.81
C ASP A 31 12.45 -21.70 -19.73
N LEU A 32 13.02 -21.91 -18.55
CA LEU A 32 12.99 -21.06 -17.33
C LEU A 32 12.00 -21.45 -16.22
N PHE A 33 11.81 -22.74 -15.92
CA PHE A 33 11.43 -23.16 -14.56
C PHE A 33 11.92 -24.58 -14.27
N GLU A 34 13.21 -24.75 -13.95
CA GLU A 34 13.68 -25.90 -13.17
C GLU A 34 15.05 -25.60 -12.54
N GLU A 35 15.06 -24.94 -11.38
CA GLU A 35 16.23 -25.01 -10.48
C GLU A 35 15.84 -24.67 -9.04
N HIS A 36 15.08 -25.55 -8.40
CA HIS A 36 15.14 -25.69 -6.96
C HIS A 36 15.00 -27.17 -6.59
N ALA A 37 16.09 -27.70 -6.04
CA ALA A 37 16.19 -28.80 -5.06
C ALA A 37 17.09 -29.92 -5.54
N GLU A 38 18.40 -29.75 -5.40
CA GLU A 38 19.35 -30.84 -5.12
C GLU A 38 20.74 -30.25 -4.81
N SER A 39 21.00 -29.93 -3.53
CA SER A 39 22.37 -29.65 -3.07
C SER A 39 22.63 -30.09 -1.63
N LYS A 40 21.86 -31.06 -1.14
CA LYS A 40 22.08 -31.72 0.15
C LYS A 40 22.21 -33.21 -0.09
N GLU A 41 23.39 -33.68 -0.47
CA GLU A 41 23.91 -35.02 -0.08
C GLU A 41 25.28 -35.40 -0.67
N GLU A 42 25.97 -34.55 -1.44
CA GLU A 42 27.22 -34.97 -2.10
C GLU A 42 28.51 -34.46 -1.42
N LYS A 43 28.67 -34.69 -0.10
CA LYS A 43 29.97 -34.57 0.60
C LYS A 43 30.18 -35.60 1.72
N GLN A 44 29.68 -36.82 1.55
CA GLN A 44 30.12 -37.97 2.34
C GLN A 44 30.63 -39.03 1.37
N HIS A 45 31.94 -39.04 1.11
CA HIS A 45 32.78 -40.19 0.72
C HIS A 45 34.03 -39.72 -0.04
N ALA A 46 34.98 -39.15 0.69
CA ALA A 46 36.38 -39.07 0.25
C ALA A 46 37.31 -38.96 1.47
N ASN A 47 37.26 -39.96 2.37
CA ASN A 47 38.22 -40.10 3.45
C ASN A 47 39.29 -41.13 3.03
N HIS A 48 40.39 -40.63 2.47
CA HIS A 48 41.68 -41.33 2.57
C HIS A 48 42.85 -40.34 2.63
N LYS A 49 43.45 -40.27 3.83
CA LYS A 49 44.84 -39.91 4.14
C LYS A 49 45.52 -38.87 3.23
N ILE A 50 45.40 -37.60 3.62
CA ILE A 50 46.52 -36.67 3.56
C ILE A 50 46.57 -35.96 4.92
N GLY A 51 47.66 -36.17 5.66
CA GLY A 51 47.91 -35.46 6.91
C GLY A 51 48.04 -33.97 6.61
N SER A 52 46.99 -33.22 6.91
CA SER A 52 47.01 -31.75 6.94
C SER A 52 46.75 -31.34 8.37
N THR A 53 47.73 -30.66 8.96
CA THR A 53 47.56 -29.93 10.21
C THR A 53 46.36 -29.01 10.05
N MET A 54 45.23 -29.42 10.60
CA MET A 54 44.00 -28.64 10.63
C MET A 54 44.28 -27.40 11.48
N CYS A 55 44.65 -26.30 10.83
CA CYS A 55 44.53 -24.99 11.42
C CYS A 55 43.06 -24.86 11.82
N ARG A 56 42.77 -24.99 13.13
CA ARG A 56 41.51 -24.50 13.66
C ARG A 56 41.51 -23.01 13.35
N TYR A 57 40.77 -22.61 12.32
CA TYR A 57 40.40 -21.23 12.15
C TYR A 57 39.51 -20.92 13.34
N GLU A 58 40.09 -20.34 14.39
CA GLU A 58 39.30 -19.61 15.37
C GLU A 58 38.61 -18.48 14.60
N PRO A 59 37.28 -18.33 14.72
CA PRO A 59 36.60 -17.18 14.16
C PRO A 59 37.33 -15.92 14.62
N LEU A 60 37.77 -15.09 13.67
CA LEU A 60 38.49 -13.84 13.94
C LEU A 60 37.65 -12.84 14.74
N PHE A 61 36.35 -13.11 14.90
CA PHE A 61 35.39 -12.33 15.65
C PHE A 61 34.48 -13.28 16.43
N SER A 62 34.16 -12.92 17.65
CA SER A 62 33.14 -13.56 18.47
C SER A 62 31.75 -13.42 17.83
N ASP A 63 30.82 -14.34 18.18
CA ASP A 63 29.43 -14.26 17.73
C ASP A 63 28.76 -12.93 18.14
N GLU A 64 29.21 -12.34 19.25
CA GLU A 64 28.75 -11.03 19.74
C GLU A 64 29.20 -9.90 18.81
N GLU A 65 30.47 -9.88 18.39
CA GLU A 65 30.99 -8.88 17.44
C GLU A 65 30.31 -8.97 16.07
N VAL A 66 29.96 -10.19 15.62
CA VAL A 66 29.17 -10.37 14.39
C VAL A 66 27.75 -9.82 14.55
N ALA A 67 27.08 -10.13 15.66
CA ALA A 67 25.74 -9.62 15.95
C ALA A 67 25.71 -8.09 16.08
N GLU A 68 26.70 -7.49 16.73
CA GLU A 68 26.87 -6.05 16.83
C GLU A 68 27.08 -5.41 15.45
N ALA A 69 27.93 -6.00 14.61
CA ALA A 69 28.17 -5.52 13.25
C ALA A 69 26.90 -5.59 12.38
N GLU A 70 26.13 -6.67 12.49
CA GLU A 70 24.84 -6.81 11.80
C GLU A 70 23.80 -5.79 12.31
N ALA A 71 23.72 -5.58 13.62
CA ALA A 71 22.85 -4.57 14.23
C ALA A 71 23.24 -3.15 13.76
N ALA A 72 24.53 -2.83 13.75
CA ALA A 72 25.04 -1.56 13.25
C ALA A 72 24.75 -1.36 11.75
N ALA A 73 24.94 -2.41 10.93
CA ALA A 73 24.60 -2.38 9.51
C ALA A 73 23.09 -2.17 9.28
N ARG A 74 22.24 -2.80 10.10
CA ARG A 74 20.79 -2.61 10.07
C ARG A 74 20.40 -1.17 10.42
N LEU A 75 20.99 -0.60 11.48
CA LEU A 75 20.78 0.79 11.86
C LEU A 75 21.20 1.76 10.75
N LYS A 76 22.33 1.51 10.08
CA LYS A 76 22.79 2.32 8.94
C LYS A 76 21.79 2.29 7.78
N ARG A 77 21.29 1.11 7.39
CA ARG A 77 20.28 0.98 6.32
C ARG A 77 18.97 1.71 6.66
N VAL A 78 18.53 1.65 7.92
CA VAL A 78 17.34 2.38 8.39
C VAL A 78 17.58 3.89 8.31
N ALA A 79 18.73 4.38 8.75
CA ALA A 79 19.10 5.79 8.68
C ALA A 79 19.14 6.31 7.22
N GLU A 80 19.72 5.53 6.29
CA GLU A 80 19.74 5.84 4.86
C GLU A 80 18.33 5.91 4.27
N LYS A 81 17.44 4.97 4.62
CA LYS A 81 16.03 4.98 4.18
C LYS A 81 15.28 6.20 4.72
N LYS A 82 15.45 6.55 6.00
CA LYS A 82 14.90 7.77 6.61
C LYS A 82 15.40 9.03 5.90
N ALA A 83 16.69 9.10 5.56
CA ALA A 83 17.29 10.24 4.85
C ALA A 83 16.74 10.39 3.43
N ARG A 84 16.64 9.28 2.67
CA ARG A 84 16.06 9.26 1.33
C ARG A 84 14.60 9.74 1.33
N GLU A 85 13.83 9.34 2.34
CA GLU A 85 12.44 9.78 2.47
C GLU A 85 12.33 11.27 2.79
N ALA A 86 13.21 11.80 3.64
CA ALA A 86 13.30 13.23 3.91
C ALA A 86 13.64 14.04 2.64
N GLU A 87 14.56 13.54 1.81
CA GLU A 87 14.89 14.15 0.53
C GLU A 87 13.71 14.12 -0.45
N ARG A 88 13.02 12.98 -0.60
CA ARG A 88 11.80 12.86 -1.41
C ARG A 88 10.76 13.89 -0.99
N LEU A 89 10.50 13.99 0.32
CA LEU A 89 9.57 14.97 0.88
C LEU A 89 9.99 16.41 0.56
N SER A 90 11.29 16.71 0.63
CA SER A 90 11.83 18.04 0.29
C SER A 90 11.64 18.37 -1.20
N GLY A 91 11.93 17.43 -2.10
CA GLY A 91 11.77 17.61 -3.54
C GLY A 91 10.31 17.75 -3.93
N TRP A 92 9.43 17.00 -3.27
CA TRP A 92 8.00 17.15 -3.42
C TRP A 92 7.49 18.53 -2.94
N ARG A 93 7.93 19.01 -1.78
CA ARG A 93 7.61 20.37 -1.29
C ARG A 93 8.05 21.46 -2.25
N ARG A 94 9.26 21.35 -2.81
CA ARG A 94 9.78 22.30 -3.81
C ARG A 94 8.90 22.34 -5.06
N ARG A 95 8.49 21.18 -5.59
CA ARG A 95 7.56 21.09 -6.73
C ARG A 95 6.17 21.65 -6.41
N ARG A 96 5.77 21.69 -5.13
CA ARG A 96 4.46 22.16 -4.66
C ARG A 96 4.33 23.67 -4.52
N HIS A 97 5.41 24.45 -4.57
CA HIS A 97 5.36 25.91 -4.40
C HIS A 97 4.56 26.66 -5.49
N GLY A 98 4.03 25.97 -6.52
CA GLY A 98 3.06 26.52 -7.49
C GLY A 98 1.58 26.17 -7.27
N ARG A 99 1.22 25.24 -6.38
CA ARG A 99 -0.20 24.84 -6.13
C ARG A 99 -0.44 24.48 -4.66
N ARG A 100 -0.58 25.51 -3.82
CA ARG A 100 -1.28 25.39 -2.52
C ARG A 100 -2.77 25.19 -2.83
N SER A 101 -3.22 23.96 -2.93
CA SER A 101 -4.62 23.69 -2.65
C SER A 101 -4.71 22.61 -1.58
N GLY A 102 -4.89 23.07 -0.34
CA GLY A 102 -5.44 22.25 0.75
C GLY A 102 -6.92 21.93 0.55
N SER A 103 -7.48 22.16 -0.65
CA SER A 103 -8.84 21.78 -0.98
C SER A 103 -8.97 20.26 -0.93
N ASN A 104 -10.01 19.78 -0.26
CA ASN A 104 -10.50 18.41 -0.44
C ASN A 104 -10.65 18.09 -1.94
N ALA A 105 -10.50 16.82 -2.32
CA ALA A 105 -10.95 16.38 -3.64
C ALA A 105 -12.43 16.81 -3.81
N PRO A 106 -12.76 17.64 -4.83
CA PRO A 106 -14.12 18.11 -5.06
C PRO A 106 -14.98 17.01 -5.66
N VAL A 107 -14.36 15.93 -6.15
CA VAL A 107 -15.05 14.78 -6.72
C VAL A 107 -15.84 14.11 -5.61
N PRO A 108 -17.18 14.22 -5.62
CA PRO A 108 -17.99 13.55 -4.62
C PRO A 108 -17.86 12.03 -4.80
N PRO A 109 -18.06 11.23 -3.75
CA PRO A 109 -18.45 9.85 -3.98
C PRO A 109 -19.64 9.85 -4.95
N LEU A 110 -19.71 8.88 -5.87
CA LEU A 110 -20.87 8.65 -6.75
C LEU A 110 -21.00 9.57 -7.99
N GLN A 111 -19.89 10.13 -8.50
CA GLN A 111 -19.90 11.08 -9.63
C GLN A 111 -20.77 10.64 -10.82
N HIS A 112 -20.85 9.34 -11.10
CA HIS A 112 -21.54 8.81 -12.29
C HIS A 112 -22.70 7.85 -11.96
N THR A 113 -23.23 7.87 -10.73
CA THR A 113 -24.27 6.91 -10.30
C THR A 113 -25.58 7.00 -11.09
N ASN A 114 -25.88 8.14 -11.71
CA ASN A 114 -27.11 8.36 -12.48
C ASN A 114 -26.87 8.50 -13.99
N GLU A 115 -25.65 8.27 -14.47
CA GLU A 115 -25.30 8.48 -15.88
C GLU A 115 -25.60 7.25 -16.73
N THR A 116 -26.16 7.46 -17.91
CA THR A 116 -26.39 6.39 -18.90
C THR A 116 -25.12 6.20 -19.72
N TYR A 117 -24.40 5.10 -19.50
CA TYR A 117 -23.20 4.79 -20.27
C TYR A 117 -23.56 4.31 -21.68
N GLN A 118 -23.22 5.11 -22.69
CA GLN A 118 -23.19 4.70 -24.09
C GLN A 118 -21.70 4.48 -24.44
N THR A 119 -21.34 3.23 -24.76
CA THR A 119 -20.00 2.73 -25.18
C THR A 119 -18.90 2.55 -24.11
N GLU A 120 -17.92 1.70 -24.49
CA GLU A 120 -16.91 1.03 -23.69
C GLU A 120 -16.13 1.97 -22.75
N CYS A 121 -16.49 1.97 -21.47
CA CYS A 121 -15.67 2.62 -20.43
C CYS A 121 -14.33 1.88 -20.31
N ARG A 122 -13.23 2.56 -20.63
CA ARG A 122 -11.88 2.01 -20.41
C ARG A 122 -11.66 1.90 -18.90
N MET A 123 -11.78 0.68 -18.37
CA MET A 123 -11.62 0.44 -16.94
C MET A 123 -10.15 0.48 -16.56
N HIS A 124 -9.83 1.34 -15.61
CA HIS A 124 -8.49 1.45 -15.05
C HIS A 124 -8.38 0.65 -13.74
N PHE A 125 -7.16 0.33 -13.34
CA PHE A 125 -6.91 -0.29 -12.04
C PHE A 125 -7.25 0.68 -10.91
N SER A 126 -7.68 0.12 -9.78
CA SER A 126 -7.95 0.87 -8.56
C SER A 126 -7.19 0.26 -7.38
N ALA A 127 -7.02 1.01 -6.30
CA ALA A 127 -6.43 0.50 -5.07
C ALA A 127 -7.39 0.65 -3.88
N ASN A 128 -7.62 -0.43 -3.16
CA ASN A 128 -8.25 -0.41 -1.85
C ASN A 128 -7.17 -0.34 -0.78
N ILE A 129 -7.11 0.76 -0.03
CA ILE A 129 -6.26 0.80 1.17
C ILE A 129 -6.95 -0.03 2.25
N LEU A 130 -6.25 -1.03 2.76
CA LEU A 130 -6.80 -2.02 3.68
C LEU A 130 -6.56 -1.61 5.13
N SER A 131 -5.30 -1.32 5.46
CA SER A 131 -4.91 -0.86 6.79
C SER A 131 -3.72 0.08 6.72
N VAL A 132 -3.59 0.90 7.76
CA VAL A 132 -2.39 1.69 8.04
C VAL A 132 -2.00 1.40 9.47
N LYS A 133 -0.77 0.94 9.68
CA LYS A 133 -0.24 0.54 10.99
C LYS A 133 1.05 1.28 11.29
N VAL A 134 1.26 1.60 12.56
CA VAL A 134 2.57 1.98 13.06
C VAL A 134 3.22 0.67 13.49
N VAL A 135 4.10 0.11 12.67
CA VAL A 135 4.71 -1.21 12.91
C VAL A 135 6.02 -1.14 13.68
N SER A 136 6.52 0.07 13.91
CA SER A 136 7.65 0.33 14.80
C SER A 136 7.60 1.78 15.29
N SER A 137 8.01 2.00 16.54
CA SER A 137 8.05 3.29 17.22
C SER A 137 9.34 3.42 18.02
N ASP A 138 10.17 4.42 17.72
CA ASP A 138 11.43 4.71 18.43
C ASP A 138 11.19 5.11 19.90
N ILE A 139 9.94 5.44 20.26
CA ILE A 139 9.53 5.78 21.63
C ILE A 139 8.73 4.66 22.32
N GLY A 140 8.54 3.51 21.65
CA GLY A 140 7.72 2.41 22.13
C GLY A 140 6.21 2.65 22.03
N PHE A 141 5.44 1.71 22.56
CA PHE A 141 3.99 1.74 22.74
C PHE A 141 3.65 1.66 24.24
N PRO A 142 2.48 2.11 24.71
CA PRO A 142 1.37 2.70 23.95
C PRO A 142 1.61 4.17 23.56
N ILE A 143 0.99 4.62 22.46
CA ILE A 143 1.08 6.00 21.97
C ILE A 143 -0.28 6.59 21.60
N HIS A 144 -0.49 7.87 21.93
CA HIS A 144 -1.64 8.64 21.48
C HIS A 144 -1.32 9.35 20.15
N VAL A 145 -1.81 8.80 19.04
CA VAL A 145 -1.53 9.26 17.68
C VAL A 145 -2.63 10.15 17.14
N TYR A 146 -2.26 11.23 16.49
CA TYR A 146 -3.18 12.09 15.73
C TYR A 146 -2.49 12.63 14.47
N GLY A 147 -3.26 13.25 13.57
CA GLY A 147 -2.75 13.79 12.31
C GLY A 147 -3.52 13.27 11.10
N THR A 148 -2.83 13.09 9.98
CA THR A 148 -3.44 12.76 8.69
C THR A 148 -2.68 11.69 7.92
N VAL A 149 -3.42 10.83 7.24
CA VAL A 149 -2.93 10.01 6.12
C VAL A 149 -3.81 10.32 4.92
N ILE A 150 -3.20 10.74 3.82
CA ILE A 150 -3.89 11.24 2.63
C ILE A 150 -3.41 10.47 1.40
N ALA A 151 -4.34 9.90 0.63
CA ALA A 151 -4.05 9.43 -0.72
C ALA A 151 -4.19 10.57 -1.75
N ARG A 152 -3.32 10.58 -2.74
CA ARG A 152 -3.37 11.42 -3.94
C ARG A 152 -3.18 10.52 -5.15
N ASP A 153 -4.24 10.33 -5.91
CA ASP A 153 -4.26 9.43 -7.06
C ASP A 153 -4.15 10.21 -8.38
N SER A 154 -4.35 9.54 -9.52
CA SER A 154 -4.22 10.17 -10.83
C SER A 154 -5.37 11.09 -11.25
N VAL A 155 -6.53 11.03 -10.58
CA VAL A 155 -7.72 11.82 -10.97
C VAL A 155 -7.46 13.32 -10.88
N ASP A 156 -7.21 13.82 -9.67
CA ASP A 156 -7.11 15.28 -9.44
C ASP A 156 -5.88 15.66 -8.60
N LYS A 157 -5.09 14.67 -8.16
CA LYS A 157 -3.95 14.83 -7.23
C LYS A 157 -4.33 15.56 -5.92
N LYS A 158 -5.62 15.71 -5.62
CA LYS A 158 -6.13 16.39 -4.42
C LYS A 158 -6.16 15.44 -3.24
N CYS A 159 -6.49 15.99 -2.07
CA CYS A 159 -6.49 15.23 -0.83
C CYS A 159 -7.68 14.27 -0.76
N VAL A 160 -7.41 12.98 -0.79
CA VAL A 160 -8.37 11.95 -0.36
C VAL A 160 -7.94 11.46 1.03
N TYR A 161 -8.60 11.94 2.07
CA TYR A 161 -8.27 11.56 3.45
C TYR A 161 -8.58 10.08 3.68
N LEU A 162 -7.61 9.34 4.19
CA LEU A 162 -7.75 7.95 4.65
C LEU A 162 -7.88 7.90 6.17
N PHE A 163 -7.09 8.72 6.85
CA PHE A 163 -7.11 8.95 8.29
C PHE A 163 -7.04 10.45 8.55
N ARG A 164 -7.89 10.95 9.45
CA ARG A 164 -7.88 12.35 9.90
C ARG A 164 -8.33 12.39 11.35
N CYS A 165 -7.40 12.63 12.25
CA CYS A 165 -7.62 12.63 13.69
C CYS A 165 -7.09 13.94 14.28
N HIS A 166 -7.95 14.66 15.01
CA HIS A 166 -7.57 15.87 15.71
C HIS A 166 -6.81 15.54 17.00
N ARG A 167 -5.96 16.47 17.46
CA ARG A 167 -5.17 16.29 18.68
C ARG A 167 -6.00 15.94 19.92
N ARG A 168 -7.23 16.48 20.01
CA ARG A 168 -8.15 16.22 21.14
C ARG A 168 -8.64 14.78 21.14
N ASP A 169 -8.86 14.23 19.94
CA ASP A 169 -9.45 12.92 19.68
C ASP A 169 -8.37 11.88 19.31
N SER A 170 -7.14 12.08 19.79
CA SER A 170 -5.99 11.24 19.48
C SER A 170 -6.29 9.77 19.74
N GLN A 171 -6.06 8.91 18.74
CA GLN A 171 -6.26 7.48 18.86
C GLN A 171 -5.15 6.86 19.72
N LEU A 172 -5.52 6.09 20.75
CA LEU A 172 -4.58 5.26 21.50
C LEU A 172 -4.22 4.03 20.66
N ILE A 173 -2.92 3.79 20.46
CA ILE A 173 -2.38 2.58 19.82
C ILE A 173 -1.56 1.85 20.89
N LYS A 174 -1.98 0.63 21.24
CA LYS A 174 -1.37 -0.15 22.33
C LYS A 174 -0.18 -1.00 21.89
N SER A 175 -0.17 -1.44 20.63
CA SER A 175 0.89 -2.28 20.06
C SER A 175 0.99 -2.09 18.54
N GLU A 176 2.00 -2.70 17.93
CA GLU A 176 2.23 -2.72 16.48
C GLU A 176 1.13 -3.44 15.67
N ASP A 177 0.32 -4.27 16.34
CA ASP A 177 -0.78 -5.00 15.70
C ASP A 177 -2.00 -4.13 15.44
N GLU A 178 -2.17 -3.06 16.22
CA GLU A 178 -3.32 -2.16 16.13
C GLU A 178 -3.21 -1.23 14.91
N SER A 179 -4.33 -1.07 14.19
CA SER A 179 -4.41 -0.21 13.01
C SER A 179 -4.98 1.16 13.34
N LEU A 180 -4.60 2.16 12.57
CA LEU A 180 -5.32 3.42 12.55
C LEU A 180 -6.77 3.19 12.09
N ILE A 181 -7.72 3.85 12.76
CA ILE A 181 -9.15 3.79 12.37
C ILE A 181 -9.32 4.67 11.13
N LEU A 182 -9.31 4.03 9.95
CA LEU A 182 -9.47 4.72 8.68
C LEU A 182 -10.93 5.16 8.48
N THR A 183 -11.12 6.42 8.12
CA THR A 183 -12.44 7.02 7.84
C THR A 183 -12.70 7.24 6.34
N GLY A 184 -11.73 6.86 5.51
CA GLY A 184 -11.79 7.01 4.06
C GLY A 184 -11.50 5.72 3.30
N PRO A 185 -11.35 5.82 1.96
CA PRO A 185 -11.39 7.06 1.20
C PRO A 185 -12.82 7.61 1.00
N ALA A 186 -12.93 8.90 0.66
CA ALA A 186 -14.22 9.52 0.33
C ALA A 186 -14.69 9.22 -1.10
N ARG A 187 -13.82 8.70 -1.96
CA ARG A 187 -14.07 8.25 -3.34
C ARG A 187 -13.11 7.11 -3.69
N GLY A 188 -13.35 6.41 -4.79
CA GLY A 188 -12.41 5.40 -5.28
C GLY A 188 -11.04 6.00 -5.62
N LEU A 189 -9.97 5.19 -5.52
CA LEU A 189 -8.59 5.62 -5.78
C LEU A 189 -8.11 5.04 -7.11
N LEU A 190 -7.89 5.89 -8.10
CA LEU A 190 -7.50 5.52 -9.45
C LEU A 190 -5.99 5.25 -9.55
N LEU A 191 -5.60 4.03 -9.92
CA LEU A 191 -4.21 3.59 -10.00
C LEU A 191 -3.76 3.47 -11.48
N ILE A 192 -3.60 4.62 -12.14
CA ILE A 192 -3.03 4.69 -13.50
C ILE A 192 -1.50 4.79 -13.44
N ASP A 193 -1.00 5.82 -12.77
CA ASP A 193 0.43 6.04 -12.58
C ASP A 193 0.81 5.70 -11.15
N PHE A 194 0.52 6.62 -10.24
CA PHE A 194 0.96 6.54 -8.85
C PHE A 194 -0.14 7.02 -7.93
N ILE A 195 -0.34 6.30 -6.82
CA ILE A 195 -1.03 6.84 -5.65
C ILE A 195 0.04 7.24 -4.64
N TRP A 196 0.11 8.53 -4.34
CA TRP A 196 0.98 9.05 -3.29
C TRP A 196 0.24 9.07 -1.96
N LEU A 197 0.86 8.51 -0.94
CA LEU A 197 0.32 8.41 0.40
C LEU A 197 1.07 9.38 1.30
N GLU A 198 0.51 10.57 1.53
CA GLU A 198 1.09 11.60 2.40
C GLU A 198 0.77 11.25 3.87
N THR A 199 1.80 10.90 4.63
CA THR A 199 1.70 10.69 6.08
C THR A 199 2.18 11.94 6.82
N ASP A 200 1.38 12.41 7.78
CA ASP A 200 1.76 13.46 8.74
C ASP A 200 1.12 13.10 10.08
N LEU A 201 1.81 12.25 10.84
CA LEU A 201 1.37 11.71 12.12
C LEU A 201 2.21 12.29 13.26
N LYS A 202 1.55 12.52 14.38
CA LYS A 202 2.13 13.09 15.59
C LYS A 202 1.69 12.30 16.81
N ILE A 203 2.55 12.28 17.82
CA ILE A 203 2.22 11.76 19.14
C ILE A 203 1.86 12.94 20.04
N LYS A 204 0.75 12.81 20.76
CA LYS A 204 0.34 13.75 21.79
C LYS A 204 1.31 13.65 22.97
N GLY A 205 2.01 14.74 23.25
CA GLY A 205 2.91 14.83 24.41
C GLY A 205 2.23 15.48 25.62
N GLU A 206 2.84 15.29 26.78
CA GLU A 206 2.45 15.98 28.00
C GLU A 206 2.65 17.49 27.84
N ARG A 207 1.72 18.28 28.40
CA ARG A 207 1.77 19.76 28.40
C ARG A 207 1.96 20.40 27.01
N GLY A 208 1.57 19.70 25.94
CA GLY A 208 1.65 20.24 24.57
C GLY A 208 2.96 19.95 23.83
N GLN A 209 3.90 19.19 24.42
CA GLN A 209 5.17 18.83 23.78
C GLN A 209 5.01 17.67 22.79
N ASP A 210 4.23 17.89 21.73
CA ASP A 210 3.96 16.88 20.73
C ASP A 210 5.18 16.59 19.85
N LYS A 211 5.38 15.32 19.52
CA LYS A 211 6.48 14.85 18.65
C LYS A 211 5.95 14.45 17.28
N ILE A 212 6.75 14.66 16.24
CA ILE A 212 6.44 14.16 14.90
C ILE A 212 6.74 12.66 14.88
N LEU A 213 5.70 11.84 14.76
CA LEU A 213 5.81 10.39 14.71
C LEU A 213 6.30 9.93 13.35
N SER A 214 5.60 10.36 12.29
CA SER A 214 5.88 9.97 10.90
C SER A 214 5.58 11.12 9.96
N LYS A 215 6.44 11.32 8.96
CA LYS A 215 6.20 12.30 7.90
C LYS A 215 6.83 11.86 6.58
N GLY A 216 6.04 11.34 5.67
CA GLY A 216 6.51 10.72 4.45
C GLY A 216 5.52 10.79 3.29
N LEU A 217 5.96 10.28 2.15
CA LEU A 217 5.21 10.19 0.91
C LEU A 217 5.48 8.85 0.19
N PRO A 218 5.17 7.70 0.80
CA PRO A 218 5.18 6.42 0.11
C PRO A 218 4.32 6.43 -1.15
N GLU A 219 4.70 5.63 -2.13
CA GLU A 219 4.15 5.63 -3.47
C GLU A 219 3.74 4.22 -3.88
N ILE A 220 2.46 4.06 -4.23
CA ILE A 220 1.97 2.85 -4.87
C ILE A 220 2.12 3.04 -6.38
N ASP A 221 2.95 2.23 -7.01
CA ASP A 221 3.20 2.26 -8.45
C ASP A 221 2.21 1.37 -9.22
N GLY A 222 1.35 2.01 -9.99
CA GLY A 222 0.39 1.39 -10.89
C GLY A 222 1.03 0.78 -12.13
N ARG A 223 2.19 1.29 -12.57
CA ARG A 223 2.92 0.81 -13.76
C ARG A 223 3.54 -0.56 -13.52
N LEU A 224 3.96 -0.83 -12.29
CA LEU A 224 4.45 -2.15 -11.88
C LEU A 224 3.29 -3.15 -11.66
N SER A 225 2.06 -2.66 -11.55
CA SER A 225 0.92 -3.50 -11.20
C SER A 225 0.43 -4.36 -12.38
N SER A 226 0.75 -4.00 -13.62
CA SER A 226 0.52 -4.86 -14.81
C SER A 226 1.45 -6.07 -14.87
N ILE A 227 2.63 -6.01 -14.24
CA ILE A 227 3.69 -7.04 -14.34
C ILE A 227 3.52 -8.14 -13.28
N LEU A 228 2.89 -7.82 -12.14
CA LEU A 228 2.74 -8.71 -11.01
C LEU A 228 1.30 -9.23 -10.93
N GLU A 229 1.01 -10.28 -11.71
CA GLU A 229 -0.34 -10.85 -11.87
C GLU A 229 -0.83 -11.60 -10.63
N ASN A 230 0.07 -12.12 -9.79
CA ASN A 230 -0.27 -13.10 -8.75
C ASN A 230 -0.39 -12.54 -7.32
N ILE A 231 0.06 -11.30 -7.06
CA ILE A 231 0.04 -10.70 -5.71
C ILE A 231 -1.08 -9.67 -5.61
N LYS A 232 -2.18 -10.05 -4.92
CA LYS A 232 -3.41 -9.27 -4.74
C LYS A 232 -3.30 -8.17 -3.68
N VAL A 233 -2.62 -8.48 -2.58
CA VAL A 233 -2.43 -7.60 -1.43
C VAL A 233 -0.94 -7.34 -1.26
N ARG A 234 -0.58 -6.07 -1.09
CA ARG A 234 0.80 -5.61 -0.88
C ARG A 234 0.85 -4.68 0.30
N ASP A 235 2.05 -4.48 0.82
CA ASP A 235 2.37 -3.46 1.78
C ASP A 235 3.43 -2.51 1.22
N ILE A 236 3.42 -1.28 1.73
CA ILE A 236 4.51 -0.33 1.57
C ILE A 236 4.84 0.25 2.93
N THR A 237 6.14 0.34 3.23
CA THR A 237 6.64 0.88 4.49
C THR A 237 7.30 2.24 4.30
N CYS A 238 7.02 3.15 5.22
CA CYS A 238 7.63 4.47 5.31
C CYS A 238 8.33 4.58 6.66
N ASP A 239 9.66 4.39 6.64
CA ASP A 239 10.53 4.70 7.76
C ASP A 239 10.79 6.20 7.79
N SER A 240 10.21 6.90 8.75
CA SER A 240 10.33 8.35 8.84
C SER A 240 10.24 8.82 10.29
N ARG A 241 11.13 9.75 10.65
CA ARG A 241 11.19 10.36 11.98
C ARG A 241 11.31 9.29 13.07
N LEU A 242 10.27 9.09 13.87
CA LEU A 242 10.24 8.25 15.06
C LEU A 242 9.51 6.93 14.83
N SER A 243 9.18 6.57 13.59
CA SER A 243 8.41 5.36 13.31
C SER A 243 8.60 4.76 11.93
N THR A 244 8.14 3.52 11.81
CA THR A 244 7.82 2.86 10.55
C THR A 244 6.32 2.77 10.41
N VAL A 245 5.77 3.38 9.36
CA VAL A 245 4.36 3.25 9.01
C VAL A 245 4.22 2.26 7.85
N GLU A 246 3.43 1.23 8.05
CA GLU A 246 3.04 0.27 7.01
C GLU A 246 1.66 0.65 6.46
N VAL A 247 1.51 0.61 5.14
CA VAL A 247 0.23 0.72 4.46
C VAL A 247 -0.01 -0.56 3.66
N LYS A 248 -1.01 -1.36 4.08
CA LYS A 248 -1.46 -2.51 3.29
C LYS A 248 -2.55 -2.08 2.32
N TYR A 249 -2.46 -2.54 1.09
CA TYR A 249 -3.41 -2.21 0.02
C TYR A 249 -3.66 -3.41 -0.89
N ALA A 250 -4.83 -3.45 -1.51
CA ALA A 250 -5.15 -4.39 -2.58
C ALA A 250 -5.31 -3.67 -3.90
N VAL A 251 -4.77 -4.25 -4.97
CA VAL A 251 -4.97 -3.75 -6.33
C VAL A 251 -6.20 -4.46 -6.92
N VAL A 252 -7.18 -3.67 -7.34
CA VAL A 252 -8.39 -4.14 -8.01
C VAL A 252 -8.18 -4.00 -9.51
N LYS A 253 -8.16 -5.14 -10.22
CA LYS A 253 -8.03 -5.20 -11.69
C LYS A 253 -9.31 -5.74 -12.30
N THR A 254 -9.45 -5.67 -13.62
CA THR A 254 -10.61 -6.15 -14.37
C THR A 254 -10.80 -7.69 -14.33
N HIS A 255 -9.75 -8.44 -14.01
CA HIS A 255 -9.77 -9.92 -14.00
C HIS A 255 -9.26 -10.53 -12.68
N THR A 256 -9.17 -9.75 -11.60
CA THR A 256 -8.73 -10.32 -10.30
C THR A 256 -9.78 -11.29 -9.76
N THR A 257 -9.30 -12.39 -9.17
CA THR A 257 -10.08 -13.28 -8.30
C THR A 257 -10.02 -12.80 -6.84
N SER A 258 -10.98 -13.22 -6.01
CA SER A 258 -11.41 -12.53 -4.79
C SER A 258 -10.26 -12.01 -3.91
N ILE A 259 -10.33 -10.73 -3.54
CA ILE A 259 -9.46 -10.14 -2.52
C ILE A 259 -9.95 -10.64 -1.17
N LEU A 260 -9.26 -11.62 -0.60
CA LEU A 260 -9.54 -12.18 0.72
C LEU A 260 -8.99 -11.27 1.83
N HIS A 261 -9.44 -10.02 1.88
CA HIS A 261 -9.12 -9.13 2.99
C HIS A 261 -10.37 -8.40 3.46
N ARG A 262 -10.62 -8.47 4.77
CA ARG A 262 -11.79 -7.87 5.40
C ARG A 262 -11.53 -6.38 5.64
N ILE A 263 -12.41 -5.54 5.11
CA ILE A 263 -12.45 -4.12 5.44
C ILE A 263 -13.56 -3.92 6.47
N VAL A 264 -13.21 -3.44 7.66
CA VAL A 264 -14.20 -3.09 8.68
C VAL A 264 -14.87 -1.78 8.29
N LEU A 265 -16.18 -1.84 8.02
CA LEU A 265 -16.98 -0.66 7.70
C LEU A 265 -17.48 0.02 8.98
N TYR A 266 -17.72 -0.75 10.03
CA TYR A 266 -18.18 -0.28 11.33
C TYR A 266 -17.90 -1.36 12.40
N ASP A 267 -17.53 -0.93 13.60
CA ASP A 267 -17.39 -1.80 14.78
C ASP A 267 -17.97 -1.08 15.99
N SER A 268 -18.99 -1.65 16.62
CA SER A 268 -19.68 -1.06 17.76
C SER A 268 -18.83 -1.09 19.05
N LYS A 269 -17.86 -2.00 19.16
CA LYS A 269 -16.97 -2.06 20.33
C LYS A 269 -16.03 -0.86 20.39
N ALA A 270 -15.60 -0.39 19.22
CA ALA A 270 -14.68 0.74 19.09
C ALA A 270 -15.40 2.06 18.74
N GLY A 271 -16.58 2.00 18.10
CA GLY A 271 -17.37 3.17 17.69
C GLY A 271 -18.52 3.53 18.63
N GLY A 272 -18.75 2.73 19.68
CA GLY A 272 -19.94 2.84 20.53
C GLY A 272 -21.20 2.33 19.85
N VAL A 273 -22.37 2.55 20.45
CA VAL A 273 -23.66 2.21 19.82
C VAL A 273 -23.87 3.10 18.60
N ALA A 274 -24.29 2.52 17.47
CA ALA A 274 -24.60 3.27 16.26
C ALA A 274 -25.69 4.28 16.56
N THR A 275 -25.32 5.57 16.59
CA THR A 275 -26.28 6.65 16.73
C THR A 275 -26.80 6.97 15.33
N SER A 276 -28.08 6.72 15.09
CA SER A 276 -28.74 7.36 13.96
C SER A 276 -28.86 8.84 14.29
N ASP A 277 -28.49 9.73 13.37
CA ASP A 277 -28.67 11.18 13.44
C ASP A 277 -30.16 11.63 13.38
N GLY A 278 -31.08 10.74 13.76
CA GLY A 278 -32.52 10.88 13.55
C GLY A 278 -33.00 10.36 12.19
N SER A 279 -32.11 10.12 11.22
CA SER A 279 -32.49 9.58 9.89
C SER A 279 -32.71 8.07 9.85
N GLY A 280 -32.31 7.36 10.91
CA GLY A 280 -32.27 5.90 10.94
C GLY A 280 -31.06 5.28 10.22
N ALA A 281 -30.14 6.08 9.65
CA ALA A 281 -28.93 5.58 9.01
C ALA A 281 -27.78 5.36 10.02
N ILE A 282 -27.07 4.24 9.86
CA ILE A 282 -25.85 3.95 10.62
C ILE A 282 -24.66 4.62 9.92
N GLN A 283 -23.96 5.49 10.62
CA GLN A 283 -22.76 6.12 10.10
C GLN A 283 -21.57 5.13 10.10
N LEU A 284 -21.24 4.63 8.91
CA LEU A 284 -20.07 3.78 8.71
C LEU A 284 -18.77 4.61 8.82
N TRP A 285 -17.71 3.99 9.33
CA TRP A 285 -16.35 4.56 9.29
C TRP A 285 -15.84 4.66 7.87
N ARG A 286 -16.02 3.59 7.09
CA ARG A 286 -15.63 3.53 5.67
C ARG A 286 -16.86 3.29 4.82
N ARG A 287 -16.96 3.99 3.69
CA ARG A 287 -18.15 3.96 2.82
C ARG A 287 -17.85 3.67 1.36
N VAL A 288 -16.57 3.61 0.98
CA VAL A 288 -16.15 3.43 -0.40
C VAL A 288 -15.13 2.30 -0.50
N ILE A 289 -15.41 1.36 -1.40
CA ILE A 289 -14.57 0.22 -1.75
C ILE A 289 -14.65 0.08 -3.27
N ALA A 290 -13.51 -0.16 -3.92
CA ALA A 290 -13.46 -0.54 -5.32
C ALA A 290 -13.68 -2.06 -5.45
N VAL A 291 -14.49 -2.46 -6.42
CA VAL A 291 -14.85 -3.86 -6.68
C VAL A 291 -14.61 -4.16 -8.16
N CYS A 292 -14.08 -5.34 -8.46
CA CYS A 292 -13.94 -5.81 -9.84
C CYS A 292 -15.34 -6.17 -10.38
N LEU A 293 -15.67 -5.74 -11.61
CA LEU A 293 -17.00 -6.00 -12.19
C LEU A 293 -17.33 -7.49 -12.38
N ASN A 294 -16.31 -8.33 -12.47
CA ASN A 294 -16.47 -9.77 -12.60
C ASN A 294 -16.59 -10.49 -11.25
N GLU A 295 -16.58 -9.75 -10.14
CA GLU A 295 -16.60 -10.29 -8.79
C GLU A 295 -17.76 -9.76 -7.96
N LYS A 296 -18.23 -10.53 -6.99
CA LYS A 296 -19.27 -10.08 -6.06
C LYS A 296 -18.68 -9.32 -4.88
N LEU A 297 -19.33 -8.24 -4.47
CA LEU A 297 -19.09 -7.60 -3.19
C LEU A 297 -19.70 -8.48 -2.09
N MET A 298 -18.85 -8.92 -1.16
CA MET A 298 -19.26 -9.69 0.01
C MET A 298 -19.33 -8.78 1.23
N LEU A 299 -20.53 -8.57 1.76
CA LEU A 299 -20.75 -7.87 3.03
C LEU A 299 -21.03 -8.89 4.13
N THR A 300 -20.26 -8.84 5.21
CA THR A 300 -20.49 -9.66 6.40
C THR A 300 -21.04 -8.79 7.51
N VAL A 301 -22.16 -9.19 8.08
CA VAL A 301 -22.76 -8.56 9.26
C VAL A 301 -22.73 -9.57 10.40
N ASP A 302 -21.97 -9.25 11.43
CA ASP A 302 -21.86 -10.02 12.67
C ASP A 302 -22.71 -9.33 13.74
N SER A 303 -23.74 -10.03 14.21
CA SER A 303 -24.72 -9.49 15.16
C SER A 303 -24.74 -10.33 16.43
N GLN A 304 -24.32 -9.71 17.53
CA GLN A 304 -24.40 -10.32 18.87
C GLN A 304 -25.85 -10.57 19.31
N ALA A 305 -26.80 -9.73 18.87
CA ALA A 305 -28.20 -9.83 19.27
C ALA A 305 -28.89 -11.09 18.70
N SER A 306 -28.47 -11.53 17.52
CA SER A 306 -28.96 -12.77 16.88
C SER A 306 -28.00 -13.94 17.06
N ASN A 307 -26.80 -13.69 17.61
CA ASN A 307 -25.67 -14.63 17.64
C ASN A 307 -25.45 -15.31 16.27
N ASP A 308 -25.53 -14.52 15.20
CA ASP A 308 -25.55 -14.98 13.82
C ASP A 308 -24.69 -14.09 12.93
N ILE A 309 -24.05 -14.72 11.93
CA ILE A 309 -23.21 -14.08 10.93
C ILE A 309 -23.90 -14.20 9.59
N GLN A 310 -24.40 -13.07 9.08
CA GLN A 310 -25.05 -13.00 7.78
C GLN A 310 -24.03 -12.55 6.72
N ILE A 311 -23.99 -13.27 5.60
CA ILE A 311 -23.13 -12.96 4.46
C ILE A 311 -24.01 -12.60 3.26
N ILE A 312 -23.89 -11.36 2.80
CA ILE A 312 -24.71 -10.79 1.74
C ILE A 312 -23.82 -10.55 0.53
N GLN A 313 -24.28 -11.00 -0.63
CA GLN A 313 -23.57 -10.79 -1.89
C GLN A 313 -24.28 -9.73 -2.72
N PHE A 314 -23.52 -8.76 -3.24
CA PHE A 314 -24.02 -7.84 -4.25
C PHE A 314 -23.22 -8.03 -5.55
N GLY A 315 -23.95 -8.18 -6.66
CA GLY A 315 -23.35 -8.09 -7.99
C GLY A 315 -23.02 -6.63 -8.30
N PRO A 316 -21.79 -6.31 -8.74
CA PRO A 316 -21.42 -4.96 -9.10
C PRO A 316 -22.20 -4.50 -10.33
N SER A 317 -22.39 -3.20 -10.45
CA SER A 317 -23.01 -2.56 -11.60
C SER A 317 -22.19 -1.33 -11.97
N LEU A 318 -22.33 -0.84 -13.20
CA LEU A 318 -21.65 0.40 -13.60
C LEU A 318 -22.18 1.61 -12.83
N ASN A 319 -23.49 1.61 -12.54
CA ASN A 319 -24.22 2.69 -11.90
C ASN A 319 -25.42 2.15 -11.12
N GLY A 320 -26.22 3.05 -10.53
CA GLY A 320 -27.42 2.70 -9.79
C GLY A 320 -27.17 2.20 -8.37
N ALA A 321 -28.17 1.56 -7.78
CA ALA A 321 -28.12 1.09 -6.40
C ALA A 321 -28.73 -0.30 -6.24
N SER A 322 -28.18 -1.06 -5.32
CA SER A 322 -28.70 -2.36 -4.88
C SER A 322 -29.04 -2.29 -3.40
N GLN A 323 -30.12 -2.97 -3.00
CA GLN A 323 -30.55 -3.02 -1.61
C GLN A 323 -30.78 -4.46 -1.17
N HIS A 324 -30.51 -4.72 0.10
CA HIS A 324 -30.79 -6.00 0.73
C HIS A 324 -31.22 -5.75 2.17
N VAL A 325 -32.30 -6.40 2.60
CA VAL A 325 -32.82 -6.26 3.96
C VAL A 325 -32.33 -7.43 4.78
N ILE A 326 -31.81 -7.16 5.98
CA ILE A 326 -31.40 -8.16 6.95
C ILE A 326 -32.12 -7.92 8.29
N TYR A 327 -32.12 -8.96 9.12
CA TYR A 327 -32.65 -8.90 10.47
C TYR A 327 -31.54 -9.18 11.48
N CYS A 328 -31.38 -8.30 12.46
CA CYS A 328 -30.45 -8.45 13.59
C CYS A 328 -31.29 -8.52 14.87
N GLY A 329 -31.71 -9.72 15.24
CA GLY A 329 -32.74 -9.91 16.26
C GLY A 329 -34.07 -9.30 15.81
N ALA A 330 -34.65 -8.44 16.64
CA ALA A 330 -35.89 -7.72 16.30
C ALA A 330 -35.67 -6.51 15.37
N ILE A 331 -34.42 -6.12 15.11
CA ILE A 331 -34.09 -4.93 14.31
C ILE A 331 -34.04 -5.30 12.84
N LYS A 332 -34.79 -4.57 12.01
CA LYS A 332 -34.73 -4.64 10.55
C LYS A 332 -33.74 -3.61 10.03
N LEU A 333 -32.72 -4.03 9.29
CA LEU A 333 -31.73 -3.15 8.68
C LEU A 333 -31.82 -3.25 7.14
N CYS A 334 -31.72 -2.11 6.47
CA CYS A 334 -31.60 -2.04 5.02
C CYS A 334 -30.15 -1.72 4.63
N LEU A 335 -29.49 -2.68 4.00
CA LEU A 335 -28.18 -2.50 3.40
C LEU A 335 -28.37 -1.89 2.02
N LYS A 336 -27.79 -0.72 1.77
CA LYS A 336 -27.83 -0.06 0.46
C LYS A 336 -26.40 0.11 -0.07
N VAL A 337 -26.15 -0.47 -1.24
CA VAL A 337 -24.92 -0.27 -2.00
C VAL A 337 -25.25 0.59 -3.21
N THR A 338 -24.41 1.58 -3.48
CA THR A 338 -24.56 2.45 -4.66
C THR A 338 -23.31 2.32 -5.51
N TRP A 339 -23.49 2.10 -6.79
CA TRP A 339 -22.44 1.82 -7.74
C TRP A 339 -22.10 3.06 -8.57
N SER A 340 -20.82 3.18 -8.91
CA SER A 340 -20.30 4.22 -9.79
C SER A 340 -18.98 3.72 -10.37
N VAL A 341 -18.77 3.93 -11.66
CA VAL A 341 -17.46 3.75 -12.28
C VAL A 341 -16.52 4.85 -11.78
N ILE A 342 -15.25 4.48 -11.59
CA ILE A 342 -14.14 5.41 -11.38
C ILE A 342 -13.56 5.72 -12.76
N THR A 343 -13.71 6.95 -13.22
CA THR A 343 -13.11 7.43 -14.47
C THR A 343 -12.13 8.57 -14.17
N GLU A 344 -11.23 8.84 -15.12
CA GLU A 344 -10.33 10.01 -15.07
C GLU A 344 -11.08 11.32 -15.28
#